data_AF-A0A355D5R6-F1
#
_entry.id   AF-A0A355D5R6-F1
#
_cell.length_a   1.000
_cell.length_b   1.000
_cell.length_c   1.000
_cell.angle_alpha   90.00
_cell.angle_beta   90.00
_cell.angle_gamma   90.00
#
_symmetry.space_group_name_H-M   'P 1'
#
loop_
_entity.id
_entity.type
_entity.pdbx_description
1 polymer ?
#
loop_
_entity_poly.entity_id
_entity_poly.type
_entity_poly.pdbx_seq_one_letter_code
_entity_poly.pdbx_strand_id
1 'polypeptide(L)'
;RREIWKRLEPFYNDIMSSDDENIIIVSHGDTLSIFNAMWLGLKPDDLNNCDLFGFAGGVSHFIEDDNGKRIIKRLSDMSYIR
;
A
#
# COMPACT_ATOMS: atom_id res chain seq x y z
N ARG A 1 9.71 -5.11 -10.43
CA ARG A 1 9.00 -5.44 -9.18
C ARG A 1 9.95 -5.73 -8.01
N ARG A 2 10.78 -6.79 -8.06
CA ARG A 2 11.71 -7.13 -6.96
C ARG A 2 12.74 -6.04 -6.59
N GLU A 3 13.23 -5.28 -7.57
CA GLU A 3 14.13 -4.16 -7.29
C GLU A 3 13.41 -3.01 -6.55
N ILE A 4 12.25 -2.59 -7.05
CA ILE A 4 11.42 -1.57 -6.40
C ILE A 4 11.02 -2.03 -5.00
N TRP A 5 10.69 -3.31 -4.83
CA TRP A 5 10.44 -3.91 -3.52
C TRP A 5 11.60 -3.68 -2.56
N LYS A 6 12.83 -4.05 -2.94
CA LYS A 6 14.02 -3.84 -2.09
C LYS A 6 14.25 -2.37 -1.76
N ARG A 7 13.95 -1.45 -2.69
CA ARG A 7 14.09 -0.01 -2.47
C ARG A 7 13.02 0.55 -1.54
N LEU A 8 11.84 -0.07 -1.52
CA LEU A 8 10.69 0.37 -0.74
C LEU A 8 10.64 -0.26 0.65
N GLU A 9 11.31 -1.40 0.85
CA GLU A 9 11.39 -2.13 2.12
C GLU A 9 11.84 -1.25 3.32
N PRO A 10 12.87 -0.39 3.22
CA PRO A 10 13.21 0.51 4.33
C PRO A 10 12.06 1.46 4.69
N PHE A 11 11.44 2.10 3.69
CA PHE A 11 10.30 2.97 3.91
C PHE A 11 9.10 2.21 4.50
N TYR A 12 8.82 1.02 4.00
CA TYR A 12 7.78 0.16 4.57
C TYR A 12 8.06 -0.12 6.06
N ASN A 13 9.29 -0.49 6.42
CA ASN A 13 9.65 -0.73 7.82
C ASN A 13 9.47 0.53 8.68
N ASP A 14 9.86 1.70 8.19
CA ASP A 14 9.67 2.97 8.89
C ASP A 14 8.18 3.24 9.18
N ILE A 15 7.30 3.05 8.19
CA ILE A 15 5.84 3.21 8.37
C ILE A 15 5.30 2.18 9.37
N MET A 16 5.73 0.93 9.29
CA MET A 16 5.25 -0.13 10.19
C MET A 16 5.79 -0.01 11.62
N SER A 17 6.88 0.73 11.83
CA SER A 17 7.42 1.04 13.16
C SER A 17 6.97 2.38 13.72
N SER A 18 6.18 3.16 12.97
CA SER A 18 5.71 4.46 13.44
C SER A 18 4.62 4.30 14.50
N ASP A 19 4.66 5.16 15.51
CA ASP A 19 3.61 5.31 16.52
C ASP A 19 2.48 6.26 16.05
N ASP A 20 2.57 6.81 14.83
CA ASP A 20 1.55 7.69 14.26
C ASP A 20 0.25 6.93 13.96
N GLU A 21 -0.87 7.37 14.53
CA GLU A 21 -2.18 6.77 14.28
C GLU A 21 -2.65 6.88 12.82
N ASN A 22 -2.30 8.00 12.15
CA ASN A 22 -2.76 8.31 10.80
C ASN A 22 -1.59 8.76 9.93
N ILE A 23 -1.34 8.03 8.84
CA ILE A 23 -0.24 8.28 7.92
C ILE A 23 -0.81 8.50 6.50
N ILE A 24 -0.42 9.61 5.86
CA ILE A 24 -0.76 9.89 4.47
C ILE A 24 0.47 9.63 3.60
N ILE A 25 0.35 8.70 2.66
CA ILE A 25 1.40 8.37 1.70
C ILE A 25 0.98 8.88 0.31
N VAL A 26 1.80 9.76 -0.27
CA VAL A 26 1.60 10.28 -1.63
C VAL A 26 2.78 9.83 -2.48
N SER A 27 2.50 9.11 -3.56
CA SER A 27 3.53 8.58 -4.46
C SER A 27 2.92 8.23 -5.83
N HIS A 28 3.71 7.56 -6.68
CA HIS A 28 3.29 7.08 -7.98
C HIS A 28 2.56 5.74 -7.90
N GLY A 29 1.65 5.47 -8.84
CA GLY A 29 0.78 4.29 -8.80
C GLY A 29 1.52 2.96 -8.85
N ASP A 30 2.61 2.87 -9.60
CA ASP A 30 3.48 1.69 -9.70
C ASP A 30 4.24 1.38 -8.40
N THR A 31 4.58 2.42 -7.64
CA THR A 31 5.24 2.30 -6.34
C THR A 31 4.22 1.98 -5.25
N LEU A 32 3.05 2.66 -5.28
CA LEU A 32 1.95 2.40 -4.36
C LEU A 32 1.40 0.98 -4.52
N SER A 33 1.30 0.42 -5.72
CA SER A 33 0.81 -0.96 -5.89
C SER A 33 1.70 -1.98 -5.19
N ILE A 34 3.02 -1.76 -5.18
CA ILE A 34 3.99 -2.58 -4.46
C ILE A 34 3.89 -2.35 -2.94
N PHE A 35 3.81 -1.09 -2.49
CA PHE A 35 3.59 -0.78 -1.08
C PHE A 35 2.32 -1.46 -0.55
N ASN A 36 1.23 -1.38 -1.33
CA ASN A 36 -0.05 -1.95 -0.94
C ASN A 36 0.04 -3.47 -0.75
N ALA A 37 0.83 -4.13 -1.59
CA ALA A 37 1.08 -5.57 -1.50
C ALA A 37 1.92 -5.93 -0.28
N MET A 38 3.00 -5.17 -0.01
CA MET A 38 3.79 -5.30 1.22
C MET A 38 2.91 -5.14 2.45
N TRP A 39 2.09 -4.10 2.47
CA TRP A 39 1.18 -3.82 3.56
C TRP A 39 0.19 -4.95 3.77
N LEU A 40 -0.39 -5.53 2.70
CA LEU A 40 -1.28 -6.69 2.81
C LEU A 40 -0.56 -7.99 3.23
N GLY A 41 0.78 -7.98 3.35
CA GLY A 41 1.57 -9.15 3.72
C GLY A 41 1.81 -10.12 2.56
N LEU A 42 1.63 -9.68 1.32
CA LEU A 42 1.97 -10.46 0.12
C LEU A 42 3.48 -10.59 -0.02
N LYS A 43 3.91 -11.58 -0.79
CA LYS A 43 5.32 -11.77 -1.15
C LYS A 43 5.60 -11.11 -2.51
N PRO A 44 6.86 -10.75 -2.79
CA PRO A 44 7.25 -10.21 -4.09
C PRO A 44 6.81 -11.10 -5.27
N ASP A 45 6.81 -12.42 -5.09
CA ASP A 45 6.50 -13.38 -6.13
C ASP A 45 4.99 -13.48 -6.41
N ASP A 46 4.13 -13.12 -5.46
CA ASP A 46 2.68 -13.07 -5.67
C ASP A 46 2.34 -12.03 -6.76
N LEU A 47 3.13 -10.94 -6.82
CA LEU A 47 2.98 -9.86 -7.79
C LEU A 47 3.37 -10.22 -9.23
N ASN A 48 3.84 -11.44 -9.46
CA ASN A 48 4.00 -11.97 -10.81
C ASN A 48 2.65 -12.41 -11.41
N ASN A 49 1.67 -12.72 -10.55
CA ASN A 49 0.37 -13.28 -10.95
C ASN A 49 -0.82 -12.37 -10.60
N CYS A 50 -0.64 -11.40 -9.71
CA CYS A 50 -1.66 -10.41 -9.36
C CYS A 50 -1.07 -9.01 -9.20
N ASP A 51 -1.94 -8.00 -9.19
CA ASP A 51 -1.54 -6.61 -8.92
C ASP A 51 -2.66 -5.86 -8.19
N LEU A 52 -2.27 -4.83 -7.44
CA LEU A 52 -3.19 -3.91 -6.77
C LEU A 52 -3.19 -2.60 -7.56
N PHE A 53 -4.04 -2.55 -8.58
CA PHE A 53 -4.10 -1.44 -9.52
C PHE A 53 -4.74 -0.19 -8.89
N GLY A 54 -4.27 0.99 -9.33
CA GLY A 54 -4.91 2.25 -9.01
C GLY A 54 -4.76 3.31 -10.12
N PHE A 55 -5.70 4.23 -10.15
CA PHE A 55 -5.73 5.40 -11.03
C PHE A 55 -4.94 6.57 -10.43
N ALA A 56 -4.46 7.46 -11.30
CA ALA A 56 -3.88 8.72 -10.87
C ALA A 56 -4.93 9.54 -10.10
N GLY A 57 -4.56 10.03 -8.92
CA GLY A 57 -5.47 10.69 -7.99
C GLY A 57 -6.28 9.73 -7.11
N GLY A 58 -6.29 8.43 -7.36
CA GLY A 58 -7.09 7.51 -6.55
C GLY A 58 -6.64 7.44 -5.10
N VAL A 59 -7.59 7.52 -4.16
CA VAL A 59 -7.32 7.50 -2.73
C VAL A 59 -7.60 6.11 -2.18
N SER A 60 -6.60 5.49 -1.56
CA SER A 60 -6.76 4.21 -0.89
C SER A 60 -6.87 4.40 0.63
N HIS A 61 -7.66 3.58 1.30
CA HIS A 61 -7.85 3.65 2.75
C HIS A 61 -7.59 2.28 3.38
N PHE A 62 -6.51 2.22 4.17
CA PHE A 62 -5.92 1.03 4.74
C PHE A 62 -6.00 1.14 6.26
N ILE A 63 -6.41 0.08 6.95
CA ILE A 63 -6.62 0.05 8.41
C ILE A 63 -6.00 -1.22 8.98
N GLU A 64 -5.18 -1.08 10.01
CA GLU A 64 -4.80 -2.20 10.89
C GLU A 64 -5.70 -2.13 12.14
N ASP A 65 -6.33 -3.24 12.52
CA ASP A 65 -7.14 -3.30 13.75
C ASP A 65 -6.30 -3.64 14.98
N ASP A 66 -6.91 -3.60 16.17
CA ASP A 66 -6.24 -3.88 17.46
C ASP A 66 -5.62 -5.29 17.56
N ASN A 67 -5.94 -6.21 16.64
CA ASN A 67 -5.37 -7.55 16.55
C ASN A 67 -4.25 -7.66 15.51
N GLY A 68 -3.83 -6.55 14.91
CA GLY A 68 -2.85 -6.50 13.82
C GLY A 68 -3.43 -6.95 12.47
N LYS A 69 -4.75 -7.06 12.33
CA LYS A 69 -5.36 -7.46 11.06
C LYS A 69 -5.40 -6.27 10.11
N ARG A 70 -4.76 -6.45 8.95
CA ARG A 70 -4.68 -5.44 7.89
C ARG A 70 -5.84 -5.55 6.91
N ILE A 71 -6.56 -4.45 6.74
CA ILE A 71 -7.79 -4.33 5.94
C ILE A 71 -7.68 -3.16 4.95
N ILE A 72 -7.81 -3.45 3.66
CA ILE A 72 -8.02 -2.42 2.63
C ILE A 72 -9.52 -2.11 2.54
N LYS A 73 -9.96 -0.98 3.09
CA LYS A 73 -11.37 -0.55 3.03
C LYS A 73 -11.76 -0.02 1.66
N ARG A 74 -10.83 0.68 1.01
CA ARG A 74 -10.99 1.23 -0.34
C ARG A 74 -9.64 1.16 -1.05
N LEU A 75 -9.63 0.74 -2.31
CA LEU A 75 -8.45 0.73 -3.16
C LEU A 75 -8.69 1.70 -4.32
N SER A 76 -7.84 2.71 -4.44
CA SER A 76 -7.87 3.70 -5.52
C SER A 76 -9.26 4.31 -5.77
N ASP A 77 -9.90 4.77 -4.70
CA ASP A 77 -11.21 5.39 -4.75
C ASP A 77 -11.15 6.73 -5.50
N MET A 78 -11.95 6.84 -6.53
CA MET A 78 -12.09 8.03 -7.38
C MET A 78 -13.46 8.71 -7.22
N SER A 79 -14.32 8.21 -6.32
CA SER A 79 -15.71 8.69 -6.17
C SER A 79 -15.84 10.15 -5.75
N TYR A 80 -14.74 10.78 -5.31
CA TYR A 80 -14.69 12.19 -4.98
C TYR A 80 -14.53 13.10 -6.21
N ILE A 81 -14.10 12.56 -7.36
CA ILE A 81 -14.02 13.28 -8.63
C ILE A 81 -15.41 13.26 -9.27
N ARG A 82 -15.97 14.45 -9.51
CA ARG A 82 -17.27 14.66 -10.16
C ARG A 82 -17.11 14.95 -11.63
#